data_AF-A0A357VPD4-F1
#
_entry.id   AF-A0A357VPD4-F1
#
_cell.length_a   1.000
_cell.length_b   1.000
_cell.length_c   1.000
_cell.angle_alpha   90.00
_cell.angle_beta   90.00
_cell.angle_gamma   90.00
#
_symmetry.space_group_name_H-M   'P 1'
#
loop_
_entity.id
_entity.type
_entity.pdbx_description
1 polymer ?
#
loop_
_entity_poly.entity_id
_entity_poly.type
_entity_poly.pdbx_seq_one_letter_code
_entity_poly.pdbx_strand_id
1 'polypeptide(L)'
;MIENLLNLNSEEIYSGGGGMLSRIWREIIANVLGKRLIIPKVVESEMLGSAIITSVGVGFYEDLSSAAKNMIDSNKTIIEPDVEKTKNY
;
A
#
# COMPACT_ATOMS: atom_id res chain seq x y z
N MET A 1 14.15 -6.76 9.22
CA MET A 1 13.85 -8.03 9.94
C MET A 1 13.15 -9.04 9.03
N ILE A 2 11.99 -8.74 8.43
CA ILE A 2 11.35 -9.64 7.44
C ILE A 2 12.07 -9.65 6.08
N GLU A 3 12.48 -8.48 5.55
CA GLU A 3 13.19 -8.43 4.26
C GLU A 3 14.50 -9.21 4.26
N ASN A 4 15.31 -9.04 5.30
CA ASN A 4 16.55 -9.81 5.45
C ASN A 4 16.28 -11.32 5.57
N LEU A 5 15.17 -11.71 6.21
CA LEU A 5 14.79 -13.12 6.33
C LEU A 5 14.42 -13.72 4.97
N LEU A 6 13.78 -12.95 4.10
CA LEU A 6 13.33 -13.37 2.79
C LEU A 6 14.32 -13.03 1.66
N ASN A 7 15.45 -12.40 1.99
CA ASN A 7 16.43 -11.85 1.05
C ASN A 7 15.77 -10.95 -0.02
N LEU A 8 14.88 -10.07 0.43
CA LEU A 8 14.19 -9.10 -0.42
C LEU A 8 14.68 -7.68 -0.15
N ASN A 9 14.54 -6.81 -1.13
CA ASN A 9 14.76 -5.37 -0.96
C ASN A 9 13.63 -4.61 -1.66
N SER A 10 12.67 -4.08 -0.90
CA SER A 10 11.61 -3.24 -1.47
C SER A 10 12.00 -1.76 -1.43
N GLU A 11 11.79 -1.05 -2.53
CA GLU A 11 11.94 0.41 -2.59
C GLU A 11 10.64 1.14 -2.21
N GLU A 12 9.51 0.45 -2.40
CA GLU A 12 8.17 0.98 -2.20
C GLU A 12 7.37 0.10 -1.23
N ILE A 13 6.58 0.76 -0.37
CA ILE A 13 5.68 0.10 0.56
C ILE A 13 4.25 0.59 0.29
N TYR A 14 3.33 -0.34 0.05
CA TYR A 14 1.91 -0.05 -0.03
C TYR A 14 1.28 -0.14 1.36
N SER A 15 0.51 0.87 1.76
CA SER A 15 -0.18 0.90 3.05
C SER A 15 -1.58 1.47 2.93
N GLY A 16 -2.54 0.88 3.65
CA GLY A 16 -3.94 1.29 3.70
C GLY A 16 -4.46 1.36 5.13
N GLY A 17 -5.77 1.52 5.29
CA GLY A 17 -6.43 1.63 6.59
C GLY A 17 -6.46 3.05 7.17
N GLY A 18 -7.25 3.25 8.23
CA GLY A 18 -7.56 4.58 8.78
C GLY A 18 -6.35 5.41 9.23
N GLY A 19 -5.26 4.77 9.65
CA GLY A 19 -4.02 5.45 10.01
C GLY A 19 -3.42 6.27 8.85
N MET A 20 -3.65 5.84 7.60
CA MET A 20 -3.14 6.53 6.41
C MET A 20 -3.88 7.83 6.07
N LEU A 21 -4.94 8.18 6.80
CA LEU A 21 -5.58 9.49 6.70
C LEU A 21 -4.70 10.60 7.31
N SER A 22 -3.92 10.28 8.35
CA SER A 22 -3.03 11.25 8.99
C SER A 22 -1.81 11.54 8.11
N ARG A 23 -1.64 12.80 7.72
CA ARG A 23 -0.46 13.22 6.94
C ARG A 23 0.83 13.01 7.72
N ILE A 24 0.87 13.46 8.97
CA ILE A 24 2.06 13.35 9.83
C ILE A 24 2.44 11.88 10.04
N TRP A 25 1.46 11.01 10.24
CA TRP A 25 1.73 9.59 10.43
C TRP A 25 2.37 8.94 9.19
N ARG A 26 1.87 9.28 8.00
CA ARG A 26 2.47 8.83 6.73
C ARG A 26 3.91 9.30 6.56
N GLU A 27 4.19 10.56 6.91
CA GLU A 27 5.55 11.12 6.87
C GLU A 27 6.49 10.40 7.85
N ILE A 28 6.02 10.11 9.08
CA ILE A 28 6.80 9.35 10.07
C ILE A 28 7.15 7.96 9.52
N ILE A 29 6.17 7.22 8.99
CA ILE A 29 6.39 5.87 8.45
C ILE A 29 7.42 5.90 7.31
N ALA A 30 7.25 6.80 6.34
CA ALA A 30 8.18 6.91 5.21
C ALA A 30 9.61 7.19 5.69
N ASN A 31 9.78 8.15 6.61
CA ASN A 31 11.10 8.55 7.11
C ASN A 31 11.77 7.46 7.94
N VAL A 32 11.04 6.81 8.85
CA VAL A 32 11.58 5.73 9.71
C VAL A 32 11.97 4.52 8.87
N LEU A 33 11.20 4.20 7.83
CA LEU A 33 11.52 3.08 6.95
C LEU A 33 12.55 3.44 5.88
N GLY A 34 12.80 4.73 5.64
CA GLY A 34 13.67 5.22 4.56
C GLY A 34 13.18 4.83 3.18
N LYS A 35 11.86 4.66 3.00
CA LYS A 35 11.25 4.09 1.79
C LYS A 35 10.05 4.90 1.33
N ARG A 36 9.76 4.82 0.02
CA ARG A 36 8.57 5.45 -0.57
C ARG A 36 7.32 4.76 -0.03
N LEU A 37 6.41 5.54 0.54
CA LEU A 37 5.11 5.05 1.00
C LEU A 37 4.03 5.38 -0.03
N ILE A 38 3.30 4.36 -0.45
CA ILE A 38 2.20 4.45 -1.41
C ILE A 38 0.89 4.16 -0.69
N ILE A 39 -0.03 5.11 -0.76
CA ILE A 39 -1.36 5.00 -0.17
C ILE A 39 -2.40 4.95 -1.29
N PRO A 40 -3.09 3.81 -1.49
CA PRO A 40 -4.25 3.73 -2.38
C PRO A 40 -5.32 4.72 -1.94
N LYS A 41 -6.14 5.21 -2.88
CA LYS A 41 -7.26 6.11 -2.54
C LYS A 41 -8.33 5.43 -1.67
N VAL A 42 -8.46 4.11 -1.76
CA VAL A 42 -9.38 3.34 -0.92
C VAL A 42 -8.86 3.30 0.53
N VAL A 43 -9.71 3.65 1.48
CA VAL A 43 -9.39 3.59 2.91
C VAL A 43 -9.59 2.16 3.43
N GLU A 44 -10.72 1.54 3.10
CA GLU A 44 -11.12 0.19 3.51
C GLU A 44 -10.60 -0.86 2.52
N SER A 45 -9.28 -1.05 2.48
CA SER A 45 -8.61 -1.98 1.56
C SER A 45 -9.07 -3.42 1.72
N GLU A 46 -9.40 -3.83 2.94
CA GLU A 46 -9.85 -5.17 3.30
C GLU A 46 -11.22 -5.48 2.65
N MET A 47 -12.15 -4.53 2.70
CA MET A 47 -13.46 -4.68 2.06
C MET A 47 -13.31 -4.79 0.54
N LEU A 48 -12.46 -3.95 -0.07
CA LEU A 48 -12.20 -4.01 -1.50
C LEU A 48 -11.57 -5.35 -1.91
N GLY A 49 -10.61 -5.86 -1.15
CA GLY A 49 -10.02 -7.18 -1.38
C GLY A 49 -11.05 -8.31 -1.35
N SER A 50 -11.96 -8.28 -0.37
CA SER A 50 -13.07 -9.24 -0.28
C SER A 50 -14.00 -9.15 -1.51
N ALA A 51 -14.32 -7.94 -1.96
CA ALA A 51 -15.14 -7.73 -3.16
C ALA A 51 -14.43 -8.25 -4.43
N ILE A 52 -13.13 -8.02 -4.57
CA ILE A 52 -12.31 -8.54 -5.67
C ILE A 52 -12.36 -10.08 -5.69
N ILE A 53 -12.09 -10.73 -4.55
CA ILE A 53 -12.11 -12.20 -4.47
C ILE A 53 -13.51 -12.75 -4.78
N THR A 54 -14.55 -12.13 -4.21
CA THR A 54 -15.94 -12.53 -4.43
C THR A 54 -16.32 -12.40 -5.91
N SER A 55 -15.92 -11.31 -6.57
CA SER A 55 -16.22 -11.06 -7.98
C SER A 55 -15.66 -12.15 -8.90
N VAL A 56 -14.48 -12.68 -8.58
CA VAL A 56 -13.90 -13.84 -9.29
C VAL A 56 -14.64 -15.12 -8.91
N GLY A 57 -14.94 -15.33 -7.63
CA GLY A 57 -15.65 -16.52 -7.14
C GLY A 57 -17.05 -16.70 -7.72
N VAL A 58 -17.75 -15.61 -8.08
CA VAL A 58 -19.06 -15.65 -8.74
C VAL A 58 -18.97 -15.61 -10.27
N GLY A 59 -17.77 -15.62 -10.84
CA GLY A 59 -17.53 -15.63 -12.28
C GLY A 59 -17.74 -14.28 -12.98
N PHE A 60 -17.77 -13.17 -12.25
CA PHE A 60 -17.89 -11.83 -12.84
C PHE A 60 -16.59 -11.38 -13.51
N TYR A 61 -15.44 -11.74 -12.95
CA TYR A 61 -14.13 -11.60 -13.58
C TYR A 61 -13.45 -12.97 -13.74
N GLU A 62 -12.60 -13.10 -14.77
CA GLU A 62 -11.88 -14.34 -15.08
C GLU A 62 -10.83 -14.68 -14.01
N ASP A 63 -10.12 -13.67 -13.52
CA ASP A 63 -9.05 -13.85 -12.54
C ASP A 63 -8.86 -12.63 -11.63
N LEU A 64 -8.10 -12.81 -10.55
CA LEU A 64 -7.85 -11.76 -9.56
C LEU A 64 -7.10 -10.55 -10.12
N SER A 65 -6.23 -10.73 -11.11
CA SER A 65 -5.47 -9.64 -11.74
C SER A 65 -6.40 -8.74 -12.54
N SER A 66 -7.26 -9.32 -13.38
CA SER A 66 -8.27 -8.61 -14.14
C SER A 66 -9.27 -7.88 -13.23
N ALA A 67 -9.74 -8.53 -12.16
CA ALA A 67 -10.62 -7.92 -11.17
C ALA A 67 -9.95 -6.73 -10.46
N ALA A 68 -8.74 -6.93 -9.91
CA ALA A 68 -8.00 -5.88 -9.22
C ALA A 68 -7.72 -4.67 -10.12
N LYS A 69 -7.33 -4.90 -11.38
CA LYS A 69 -7.07 -3.83 -12.36
C LYS A 69 -8.31 -2.97 -12.65
N ASN A 70 -9.50 -3.58 -12.64
CA ASN A 70 -10.75 -2.87 -12.91
C ASN A 70 -11.38 -2.24 -11.66
N MET A 71 -11.09 -2.78 -10.47
CA MET A 71 -11.75 -2.37 -9.22
C MET A 71 -10.92 -1.43 -8.35
N ILE A 72 -9.59 -1.41 -8.50
CA ILE A 72 -8.71 -0.52 -7.74
C ILE A 72 -8.61 0.82 -8.47
N ASP A 73 -8.85 1.92 -7.73
CA ASP A 73 -8.59 3.27 -8.25
C ASP A 73 -7.08 3.44 -8.48
N SER A 74 -6.70 3.84 -9.70
CA SER A 74 -5.30 4.06 -10.08
C SER A 74 -4.66 5.26 -9.38
N ASN A 75 -5.46 6.18 -8.83
CA ASN A 75 -4.96 7.31 -8.05
C ASN A 75 -4.41 6.83 -6.71
N LYS A 76 -3.22 7.35 -6.38
CA LYS A 76 -2.50 7.04 -5.15
C LYS A 76 -1.85 8.30 -4.60
N THR A 77 -1.75 8.38 -3.28
CA THR A 77 -0.87 9.34 -2.63
C THR A 77 0.50 8.71 -2.48
N ILE A 78 1.55 9.47 -2.81
CA ILE A 78 2.94 9.04 -2.68
C ILE A 78 3.61 9.96 -1.66
N ILE A 79 4.29 9.37 -0.67
CA ILE A 79 5.09 10.08 0.32
C ILE A 79 6.52 9.59 0.18
N GLU A 80 7.41 10.52 -0.12
CA GLU A 80 8.85 10.24 -0.20
C GLU A 80 9.49 10.41 1.18
N PRO A 81 10.48 9.57 1.53
CA PRO A 81 11.26 9.75 2.74
C PRO A 81 12.13 11.01 2.65
N ASP A 82 12.21 11.73 3.75
CA ASP A 82 13.15 12.84 3.95
C ASP A 82 14.47 12.27 4.47
N VAL A 83 15.51 12.36 3.62
CA VAL A 83 16.85 11.82 3.88
C VAL A 83 17.44 12.34 5.19
N GLU A 84 17.21 13.61 5.54
CA GLU A 84 17.77 14.19 6.77
C GLU A 84 17.04 13.67 8.01
N LYS A 85 15.73 13.46 7.92
CA LYS A 85 14.96 12.86 9.02
C LYS A 85 15.27 11.38 9.18
N THR A 86 15.41 10.64 8.08
CA THR A 86 15.75 9.21 8.10
C THR A 86 17.07 8.95 8.81
N LYS A 87 18.09 9.80 8.64
CA LYS A 87 19.37 9.65 9.36
C LYS A 87 19.25 9.77 10.88
N ASN A 88 18.19 10.39 11.39
CA ASN A 88 17.95 10.60 12.81
C ASN A 88 17.11 9.48 13.46
N TYR A 89 16.72 8.46 12.70
CA TYR A 89 16.00 7.26 13.16
C TYR A 89 16.87 6.01 13.02
#